data_AF-A0A0H3C5L5-F1
#
_entry.id   AF-A0A0H3C5L5-F1
#
_cell.length_a   1.000
_cell.length_b   1.000
_cell.length_c   1.000
_cell.angle_alpha   90.00
_cell.angle_beta   90.00
_cell.angle_gamma   90.00
#
_symmetry.space_group_name_H-M   'P 1'
#
loop_
_entity.id
_entity.type
_entity.pdbx_description
1 polymer ?
#
loop_
_entity_poly.entity_id
_entity_poly.type
_entity_poly.pdbx_seq_one_letter_code
_entity_poly.pdbx_strand_id
1 'polypeptide(L)'
;MAKFDLTTPWGRFKTYLHYLWNDHAYLRLGFSNAHWISPELVRANQPWPFQLAWWKKRGIKTIVNLRGGFDGSFYALEKDACERLGLNFVDFVITSREVPIRERVRGAKELFERIEYPALMHCKSGADRAGIMSVFYAHYRLGQPIREAMQQLGPRYLHIKHGNTGVLDYVFEQYLEKGEPKGLTFSDWVESDDYDPVEMKKTFRAGMLGKVLTDKILRRE
;
A
#
# COMPACT_ATOMS: atom_id res chain seq x y z
N MET A 1 -15.53 -16.89 20.05
CA MET A 1 -15.23 -17.70 18.84
C MET A 1 -14.62 -16.77 17.80
N ALA A 2 -13.56 -17.19 17.10
CA ALA A 2 -13.06 -16.42 15.97
C ALA A 2 -14.17 -16.28 14.92
N LYS A 3 -14.34 -15.08 14.34
CA LYS A 3 -15.38 -14.79 13.34
C LYS A 3 -15.31 -15.70 12.11
N PHE A 4 -14.15 -16.27 11.84
CA PHE A 4 -13.88 -17.24 10.79
C PHE A 4 -13.16 -18.46 11.37
N ASP A 5 -13.82 -19.62 11.38
CA ASP A 5 -13.23 -20.90 11.78
C ASP A 5 -12.65 -21.61 10.55
N LEU A 6 -11.33 -21.80 10.52
CA LEU A 6 -10.62 -22.47 9.44
C LEU A 6 -10.22 -23.93 9.77
N THR A 7 -10.58 -24.41 10.97
CA THR A 7 -10.25 -25.76 11.46
C THR A 7 -11.19 -26.82 10.90
N THR A 8 -12.41 -26.45 10.52
CA THR A 8 -13.39 -27.36 9.91
C THR A 8 -13.49 -27.14 8.39
N PRO A 9 -13.76 -28.20 7.59
CA PRO A 9 -13.98 -28.04 6.15
C PRO A 9 -15.11 -27.06 5.81
N TRP A 10 -16.21 -27.12 6.58
CA TRP A 10 -17.36 -26.25 6.38
C TRP A 10 -17.10 -24.79 6.79
N GLY A 11 -16.40 -24.56 7.90
CA GLY A 11 -15.99 -23.22 8.32
C GLY A 11 -15.05 -22.57 7.30
N ARG A 12 -14.08 -23.34 6.78
CA ARG A 12 -13.18 -22.92 5.72
C ARG A 12 -13.94 -22.57 4.44
N PHE A 13 -14.88 -23.42 4.00
CA PHE A 13 -15.74 -23.16 2.85
C PHE A 13 -16.54 -21.85 3.00
N LYS A 14 -17.22 -21.65 4.14
CA LYS A 14 -17.95 -20.40 4.44
C LYS A 14 -17.04 -19.17 4.42
N THR A 15 -15.82 -19.30 4.95
CA THR A 15 -14.84 -18.21 4.96
C THR A 15 -14.39 -17.84 3.54
N TYR A 16 -14.18 -18.83 2.67
CA TYR A 16 -13.90 -18.59 1.25
C TYR A 16 -15.06 -17.92 0.53
N LEU A 17 -16.31 -18.35 0.75
CA LEU A 17 -17.49 -17.67 0.18
C LEU A 17 -17.60 -16.22 0.67
N HIS A 18 -17.37 -15.98 1.95
CA HIS A 18 -17.36 -14.63 2.52
C HIS A 18 -16.23 -13.78 1.90
N TYR A 19 -15.03 -14.33 1.73
CA TYR A 19 -13.92 -13.64 1.06
C TYR A 19 -14.24 -13.30 -0.40
N LEU A 20 -14.79 -14.27 -1.13
CA LEU A 20 -15.17 -14.13 -2.54
C LEU A 20 -16.10 -12.93 -2.73
N TRP A 21 -17.20 -12.87 -1.97
CA TRP A 21 -18.22 -11.84 -2.16
C TRP A 21 -17.94 -10.55 -1.39
N ASN A 22 -17.68 -10.61 -0.08
CA ASN A 22 -17.57 -9.39 0.74
C ASN A 22 -16.28 -8.62 0.46
N ASP A 23 -15.17 -9.30 0.16
CA ASP A 23 -13.95 -8.60 -0.27
C ASP A 23 -13.86 -8.39 -1.79
N HIS A 24 -14.86 -8.85 -2.55
CA HIS A 24 -14.84 -8.85 -4.02
C HIS A 24 -13.59 -9.56 -4.56
N ALA A 25 -13.24 -10.69 -3.93
CA ALA A 25 -12.04 -11.43 -4.29
C ALA A 25 -12.16 -12.17 -5.62
N TYR A 26 -13.38 -12.33 -6.14
CA TYR A 26 -13.61 -12.87 -7.49
C TYR A 26 -12.85 -12.09 -8.58
N LEU A 27 -12.69 -10.77 -8.41
CA LEU A 27 -11.88 -9.91 -9.29
C LEU A 27 -10.40 -10.29 -9.33
N ARG A 28 -9.93 -11.06 -8.34
CA ARG A 28 -8.51 -11.40 -8.12
C ARG A 28 -8.21 -12.90 -8.31
N LEU A 29 -9.20 -13.68 -8.78
CA LEU A 29 -9.00 -15.10 -9.06
C LEU A 29 -8.02 -15.31 -10.22
N GLY A 30 -8.26 -14.62 -11.34
CA GLY A 30 -7.39 -14.68 -12.54
C GLY A 30 -6.51 -13.45 -12.74
N PHE A 31 -6.83 -12.32 -12.11
CA PHE A 31 -6.09 -11.07 -12.27
C PHE A 31 -5.22 -10.77 -11.05
N SER A 32 -3.93 -10.52 -11.30
CA SER A 32 -2.97 -10.08 -10.30
C SER A 32 -2.33 -8.77 -10.75
N ASN A 33 -2.48 -7.70 -9.97
CA ASN A 33 -1.76 -6.44 -10.17
C ASN A 33 -0.34 -6.54 -9.58
N ALA A 34 0.41 -7.56 -9.99
CA ALA A 34 1.72 -7.87 -9.45
C ALA A 34 2.84 -7.32 -10.34
N HIS A 35 3.75 -6.56 -9.74
CA HIS A 35 4.90 -5.96 -10.41
C HIS A 35 6.13 -6.08 -9.54
N TRP A 36 7.24 -6.52 -10.10
CA TRP A 36 8.54 -6.43 -9.44
C TRP A 36 8.98 -4.97 -9.41
N ILE A 37 9.33 -4.47 -8.23
CA ILE A 37 9.93 -3.14 -8.06
C ILE A 37 11.45 -3.25 -8.21
N SER A 38 12.02 -4.36 -7.73
CA SER A 38 13.41 -4.76 -7.83
C SER A 38 13.47 -6.29 -7.94
N PRO A 39 14.64 -6.93 -8.08
CA PRO A 39 14.76 -8.38 -7.95
C PRO A 39 14.36 -8.94 -6.57
N GLU A 40 14.24 -8.09 -5.54
CA GLU A 40 13.94 -8.51 -4.16
C GLU A 40 12.48 -8.31 -3.74
N LEU A 41 11.76 -7.31 -4.29
CA LEU A 41 10.41 -6.96 -3.82
C LEU A 41 9.37 -6.91 -4.95
N VAL A 42 8.26 -7.61 -4.72
CA VAL A 42 7.03 -7.53 -5.51
C VAL A 42 6.00 -6.66 -4.81
N ARG A 43 5.33 -5.77 -5.55
CA ARG A 43 4.04 -5.19 -5.14
C ARG A 43 2.90 -5.95 -5.79
N ALA A 44 1.80 -6.19 -5.07
CA ALA A 44 0.63 -6.88 -5.61
C ALA A 44 -0.71 -6.39 -5.06
N ASN A 45 -1.81 -6.80 -5.69
CA ASN A 45 -3.13 -6.87 -5.07
C ASN A 45 -3.23 -8.06 -4.11
N GLN A 46 -4.31 -8.14 -3.33
CA GLN A 46 -4.50 -9.18 -2.30
C GLN A 46 -4.40 -10.57 -2.94
N PRO A 47 -3.40 -11.38 -2.56
CA PRO A 47 -3.25 -12.71 -3.11
C PRO A 47 -4.30 -13.66 -2.53
N TRP A 48 -4.71 -14.63 -3.35
CA TRP A 48 -5.41 -15.80 -2.89
C TRP A 48 -4.43 -16.80 -2.24
N PRO A 49 -4.92 -17.68 -1.33
CA PRO A 49 -4.10 -18.75 -0.75
C PRO A 49 -3.31 -19.59 -1.77
N PHE A 50 -3.90 -19.92 -2.92
CA PHE A 50 -3.19 -20.66 -3.97
C PHE A 50 -2.13 -19.81 -4.70
N GLN A 51 -2.33 -18.49 -4.80
CA GLN A 51 -1.34 -17.57 -5.36
C GLN A 51 -0.15 -17.41 -4.41
N LEU A 52 -0.37 -17.44 -3.10
CA LEU A 52 0.72 -17.48 -2.10
C LEU A 52 1.60 -18.71 -2.28
N ALA A 53 1.00 -19.88 -2.52
CA ALA A 53 1.75 -21.10 -2.81
C ALA A 53 2.58 -20.97 -4.10
N TRP A 54 2.04 -20.31 -5.12
CA TRP A 54 2.76 -20.01 -6.36
C TRP A 54 3.92 -19.04 -6.14
N TRP A 55 3.74 -18.00 -5.33
CA TRP A 55 4.81 -17.05 -4.97
C TRP A 55 5.91 -17.71 -4.14
N LYS A 56 5.56 -18.57 -3.19
CA LYS A 56 6.52 -19.36 -2.42
C LYS A 56 7.42 -20.20 -3.33
N LYS A 57 6.84 -20.87 -4.33
CA LYS A 57 7.60 -21.65 -5.33
C LYS A 57 8.57 -20.79 -6.16
N ARG A 58 8.33 -19.48 -6.26
CA ARG A 58 9.21 -18.51 -6.94
C ARG A 58 10.24 -17.86 -5.99
N GLY A 59 10.35 -18.36 -4.77
CA GLY A 59 11.33 -17.92 -3.80
C GLY A 59 10.88 -16.78 -2.89
N ILE A 60 9.62 -16.33 -2.96
CA ILE A 60 9.10 -15.37 -1.98
C ILE A 60 9.12 -16.00 -0.58
N LYS A 61 9.67 -15.27 0.37
CA LYS A 61 9.82 -15.69 1.77
C LYS A 61 8.92 -14.92 2.71
N THR A 62 8.70 -13.63 2.44
CA THR A 62 7.90 -12.75 3.28
C THR A 62 6.70 -12.17 2.52
N ILE A 63 5.54 -12.17 3.16
CA ILE A 63 4.33 -11.49 2.73
C ILE A 63 4.07 -10.32 3.68
N VAL A 64 3.99 -9.10 3.12
CA VAL A 64 3.70 -7.88 3.86
C VAL A 64 2.28 -7.43 3.58
N ASN A 65 1.41 -7.55 4.57
CA ASN A 65 0.03 -7.09 4.49
C ASN A 65 -0.05 -5.61 4.88
N LEU A 66 -0.43 -4.77 3.91
CA LEU A 66 -0.60 -3.33 4.10
C LEU A 66 -2.01 -2.93 4.54
N ARG A 67 -2.89 -3.91 4.74
CA ARG A 67 -4.30 -3.70 5.11
C ARG A 67 -4.48 -3.85 6.61
N GLY A 68 -5.31 -2.98 7.20
CA GLY A 68 -6.01 -3.32 8.45
C GLY A 68 -7.19 -4.26 8.18
N GLY A 69 -8.08 -4.41 9.16
CA GLY A 69 -9.23 -5.32 9.07
C GLY A 69 -8.87 -6.76 9.42
N PHE A 70 -8.16 -6.92 10.54
CA PHE A 70 -7.66 -8.20 11.04
C PHE A 70 -8.77 -9.21 11.42
N ASP A 71 -10.00 -8.74 11.54
CA ASP A 71 -11.18 -9.58 11.76
C ASP A 71 -11.82 -10.07 10.45
N GLY A 72 -11.24 -9.74 9.28
CA GLY A 72 -11.78 -10.05 7.96
C GLY A 72 -11.38 -11.43 7.43
N SER A 73 -12.22 -11.99 6.53
CA SER A 73 -11.97 -13.31 5.93
C SER A 73 -10.71 -13.35 5.06
N PHE A 74 -10.37 -12.24 4.40
CA PHE A 74 -9.13 -12.13 3.63
C PHE A 74 -7.90 -12.32 4.53
N TYR A 75 -7.90 -11.71 5.72
CA TYR A 75 -6.80 -11.79 6.67
C TYR A 75 -6.69 -13.19 7.26
N ALA A 76 -7.81 -13.76 7.70
CA ALA A 76 -7.84 -15.12 8.25
C ALA A 76 -7.28 -16.15 7.25
N LEU A 77 -7.73 -16.09 6.00
CA LEU A 77 -7.27 -17.01 4.95
C LEU A 77 -5.81 -16.81 4.56
N GLU A 78 -5.35 -15.56 4.51
CA GLU A 78 -3.97 -15.23 4.17
C GLU A 78 -3.00 -15.66 5.26
N LYS A 79 -3.32 -15.37 6.53
CA LYS A 79 -2.51 -15.78 7.68
C LYS A 79 -2.38 -17.30 7.75
N ASP A 80 -3.49 -18.02 7.68
CA ASP A 80 -3.51 -19.50 7.65
C ASP A 80 -2.77 -20.08 6.43
N ALA A 81 -2.82 -19.42 5.27
CA ALA A 81 -2.04 -19.84 4.12
C ALA A 81 -0.54 -19.62 4.32
N CYS A 82 -0.13 -18.47 4.86
CA CYS A 82 1.28 -18.18 5.13
C CYS A 82 1.87 -19.16 6.15
N GLU A 83 1.15 -19.43 7.24
CA GLU A 83 1.54 -20.41 8.27
C GLU A 83 1.76 -21.80 7.67
N ARG A 84 0.81 -22.31 6.87
CA ARG A 84 0.94 -23.63 6.22
C ARG A 84 2.06 -23.71 5.19
N LEU A 85 2.40 -22.59 4.56
CA LEU A 85 3.44 -22.52 3.52
C LEU A 85 4.83 -22.19 4.08
N GLY A 86 4.95 -21.90 5.38
CA GLY A 86 6.20 -21.41 5.97
C GLY A 86 6.65 -20.10 5.32
N LEU A 87 5.71 -19.17 5.14
CA LEU A 87 5.97 -17.79 4.73
C LEU A 87 5.95 -16.89 5.97
N ASN A 88 6.91 -15.97 6.07
CA ASN A 88 6.86 -14.92 7.08
C ASN A 88 5.67 -14.00 6.73
N PHE A 89 4.79 -13.74 7.69
CA PHE A 89 3.65 -12.85 7.49
C PHE A 89 3.79 -11.62 8.39
N VAL A 90 3.94 -10.45 7.75
CA VAL A 90 4.24 -9.19 8.44
C VAL A 90 3.13 -8.18 8.18
N ASP A 91 2.52 -7.69 9.25
CA ASP A 91 1.49 -6.65 9.17
C ASP A 91 2.13 -5.25 9.26
N PHE A 92 1.86 -4.41 8.26
CA PHE A 92 2.24 -2.99 8.27
C PHE A 92 1.09 -2.12 7.76
N VAL A 93 0.21 -1.68 8.67
CA VAL A 93 -1.00 -0.94 8.27
C VAL A 93 -0.66 0.47 7.83
N ILE A 94 -1.05 0.81 6.60
CA ILE A 94 -1.00 2.16 6.05
C ILE A 94 -2.32 2.49 5.31
N THR A 95 -2.64 3.77 5.20
CA THR A 95 -3.87 4.31 4.61
C THR A 95 -3.66 4.75 3.17
N SER A 96 -4.68 4.66 2.32
CA SER A 96 -4.62 5.04 0.90
C SER A 96 -5.05 6.47 0.59
N ARG A 97 -5.52 7.24 1.58
CA ARG A 97 -6.21 8.53 1.38
C ARG A 97 -5.85 9.57 2.45
N GLU A 98 -4.70 9.39 3.06
CA GLU A 98 -4.22 10.21 4.18
C GLU A 98 -2.75 10.46 4.01
N VAL A 99 -2.27 11.60 4.52
CA VAL A 99 -0.84 11.84 4.70
C VAL A 99 -0.35 10.89 5.81
N PRO A 100 0.70 10.08 5.58
CA PRO A 100 1.25 9.23 6.64
C PRO A 100 1.75 10.08 7.81
N ILE A 101 1.52 9.61 9.03
CA ILE A 101 2.17 10.22 10.20
C ILE A 101 3.66 9.85 10.22
N ARG A 102 4.47 10.62 10.96
CA ARG A 102 5.94 10.49 11.02
C ARG A 102 6.35 9.07 11.39
N GLU A 103 5.69 8.50 12.40
CA GLU A 103 5.93 7.14 12.89
C GLU A 103 5.68 6.08 11.82
N ARG A 104 4.72 6.31 10.91
CA ARG A 104 4.45 5.41 9.79
C ARG A 104 5.52 5.51 8.71
N VAL A 105 6.06 6.70 8.44
CA VAL A 105 7.18 6.83 7.51
C VAL A 105 8.43 6.15 8.07
N ARG A 106 8.75 6.42 9.34
CA ARG A 106 9.89 5.79 10.04
C ARG A 106 9.75 4.27 10.10
N GLY A 107 8.57 3.78 10.48
CA GLY A 107 8.30 2.35 10.53
C GLY A 107 8.38 1.66 9.16
N ALA A 108 8.09 2.37 8.06
CA ALA A 108 8.25 1.81 6.72
C ALA A 108 9.74 1.62 6.36
N LYS A 109 10.60 2.56 6.74
CA LYS A 109 12.06 2.42 6.60
C LYS A 109 12.57 1.21 7.38
N GLU A 110 12.25 1.14 8.67
CA GLU A 110 12.65 0.03 9.54
C GLU A 110 12.13 -1.34 9.06
N LEU A 111 10.91 -1.36 8.51
CA LEU A 111 10.34 -2.57 7.91
C LEU A 111 11.23 -3.09 6.79
N PHE A 112 11.62 -2.24 5.83
CA PHE A 112 12.44 -2.66 4.69
C PHE A 112 13.88 -3.02 5.05
N GLU A 113 14.38 -2.55 6.19
CA GLU A 113 15.67 -2.96 6.74
C GLU A 113 15.61 -4.34 7.39
N ARG A 114 14.46 -4.73 7.96
CA ARG A 114 14.33 -5.93 8.81
C ARG A 114 13.75 -7.16 8.11
N ILE A 115 12.87 -7.00 7.13
CA ILE A 115 12.17 -8.15 6.52
C ILE A 115 13.11 -9.07 5.76
N GLU A 116 12.74 -10.34 5.65
CA GLU A 116 13.47 -11.31 4.83
C GLU A 116 13.03 -11.22 3.36
N TYR A 117 14.00 -11.04 2.46
CA TYR A 117 13.79 -11.03 1.01
C TYR A 117 14.11 -12.39 0.36
N PRO A 118 13.54 -12.71 -0.83
CA PRO A 118 12.56 -11.92 -1.58
C PRO A 118 11.20 -11.81 -0.90
N ALA A 119 10.55 -10.67 -1.04
CA ALA A 119 9.29 -10.35 -0.36
C ALA A 119 8.20 -9.92 -1.36
N LEU A 120 6.94 -10.07 -0.94
CA LEU A 120 5.78 -9.54 -1.63
C LEU A 120 4.97 -8.68 -0.66
N MET A 121 4.76 -7.42 -1.00
CA MET A 121 3.82 -6.57 -0.27
C MET A 121 2.55 -6.35 -1.06
N HIS A 122 1.42 -6.28 -0.37
CA HIS A 122 0.13 -6.11 -1.03
C HIS A 122 -0.82 -5.22 -0.25
N CYS A 123 -1.82 -4.73 -0.97
CA CYS A 123 -3.04 -4.18 -0.37
C CYS A 123 -4.26 -4.81 -1.04
N LYS A 124 -5.44 -4.18 -1.02
CA LYS A 124 -6.61 -4.74 -1.72
C LYS A 124 -6.42 -4.81 -3.24
N SER A 125 -6.11 -3.68 -3.87
CA SER A 125 -5.96 -3.54 -5.33
C SER A 125 -4.50 -3.49 -5.82
N GLY A 126 -3.53 -3.40 -4.90
CA GLY A 126 -2.12 -3.21 -5.26
C GLY A 126 -1.78 -1.82 -5.81
N ALA A 127 -2.73 -0.87 -5.75
CA ALA A 127 -2.57 0.48 -6.28
C ALA A 127 -1.99 1.44 -5.24
N ASP A 128 -2.82 1.92 -4.31
CA ASP A 128 -2.48 3.11 -3.51
C ASP A 128 -1.55 2.81 -2.32
N ARG A 129 -1.97 1.94 -1.38
CA ARG A 129 -1.15 1.57 -0.21
C ARG A 129 0.15 0.89 -0.61
N ALA A 130 0.06 -0.03 -1.57
CA ALA A 130 1.24 -0.65 -2.15
C ALA A 130 2.08 0.37 -2.92
N GLY A 131 1.44 1.36 -3.56
CA GLY A 131 2.12 2.45 -4.27
C GLY A 131 2.98 3.31 -3.35
N ILE A 132 2.40 3.89 -2.29
CA ILE A 132 3.18 4.71 -1.35
C ILE A 132 4.29 3.90 -0.66
N MET A 133 4.03 2.65 -0.29
CA MET A 133 5.08 1.77 0.24
C MET A 133 6.14 1.41 -0.81
N SER A 134 5.79 1.37 -2.10
CA SER A 134 6.75 1.20 -3.18
C SER A 134 7.64 2.43 -3.35
N VAL A 135 7.10 3.64 -3.17
CA VAL A 135 7.91 4.87 -3.13
C VAL A 135 8.89 4.81 -1.96
N PHE A 136 8.42 4.45 -0.76
CA PHE A 136 9.30 4.30 0.41
C PHE A 136 10.36 3.21 0.22
N TYR A 137 10.00 2.07 -0.36
CA TYR A 137 10.97 1.01 -0.67
C TYR A 137 12.03 1.49 -1.67
N ALA A 138 11.59 2.09 -2.78
CA ALA A 138 12.49 2.62 -3.80
C ALA A 138 13.46 3.66 -3.22
N HIS A 139 12.96 4.54 -2.35
CA HIS A 139 13.80 5.54 -1.70
C HIS A 139 14.74 4.94 -0.65
N TYR A 140 14.21 4.23 0.35
CA TYR A 140 14.99 3.79 1.51
C TYR A 140 15.83 2.54 1.25
N ARG A 141 15.35 1.59 0.44
CA ARG A 141 16.09 0.35 0.14
C ARG A 141 16.95 0.47 -1.11
N LEU A 142 16.46 1.12 -2.17
CA LEU A 142 17.20 1.24 -3.44
C LEU A 142 17.99 2.55 -3.56
N GLY A 143 17.83 3.50 -2.63
CA GLY A 143 18.53 4.78 -2.65
C GLY A 143 18.05 5.75 -3.74
N GLN A 144 16.88 5.50 -4.35
CA GLN A 144 16.37 6.37 -5.41
C GLN A 144 15.97 7.75 -4.88
N PRO A 145 16.23 8.84 -5.60
CA PRO A 145 15.66 10.14 -5.29
C PRO A 145 14.12 10.07 -5.26
N ILE A 146 13.47 10.86 -4.40
CA ILE A 146 12.00 10.87 -4.29
C ILE A 146 11.33 11.15 -5.64
N ARG A 147 11.92 12.05 -6.44
CA ARG A 147 11.46 12.39 -7.79
C ARG A 147 11.35 11.18 -8.72
N GLU A 148 12.27 10.22 -8.60
CA GLU A 148 12.24 8.96 -9.36
C GLU A 148 11.30 7.94 -8.71
N ALA A 149 11.41 7.78 -7.38
CA ALA A 149 10.60 6.83 -6.62
C ALA A 149 9.10 7.08 -6.77
N MET A 150 8.67 8.34 -6.94
CA MET A 150 7.27 8.73 -7.20
C MET A 150 6.66 8.06 -8.43
N GLN A 151 7.45 7.55 -9.39
CA GLN A 151 6.92 6.77 -10.52
C GLN A 151 6.18 5.50 -10.08
N GLN A 152 6.38 5.05 -8.83
CA GLN A 152 5.60 3.97 -8.22
C GLN A 152 4.14 4.37 -7.91
N LEU A 153 3.79 5.65 -7.98
CA LEU A 153 2.42 6.15 -7.98
C LEU A 153 2.05 6.54 -9.41
N GLY A 154 1.41 5.62 -10.14
CA GLY A 154 1.05 5.87 -11.52
C GLY A 154 0.01 4.92 -12.09
N PRO A 155 -0.53 5.26 -13.28
CA PRO A 155 -1.61 4.51 -13.92
C PRO A 155 -1.21 3.07 -14.27
N ARG A 156 0.09 2.81 -14.51
CA ARG A 156 0.65 1.45 -14.67
C ARG A 156 0.27 0.52 -13.51
N TYR A 157 0.12 1.07 -12.31
CA TYR A 157 -0.20 0.32 -11.11
C TYR A 157 -1.65 0.52 -10.65
N LEU A 158 -2.52 1.06 -11.52
CA LEU A 158 -3.91 1.41 -11.25
C LEU A 158 -4.09 2.54 -10.22
N HIS A 159 -3.04 3.34 -9.97
CA HIS A 159 -3.14 4.51 -9.12
C HIS A 159 -3.66 5.71 -9.93
N ILE A 160 -4.60 6.47 -9.35
CA ILE A 160 -5.21 7.65 -9.97
C ILE A 160 -5.07 8.82 -8.99
N LYS A 161 -4.35 9.87 -9.41
CA LYS A 161 -4.13 11.07 -8.60
C LYS A 161 -5.32 12.03 -8.53
N HIS A 162 -6.26 11.94 -9.48
CA HIS A 162 -7.40 12.88 -9.63
C HIS A 162 -8.55 12.63 -8.63
N GLY A 163 -8.23 12.37 -7.36
CA GLY A 163 -9.20 12.13 -6.30
C GLY A 163 -8.53 12.08 -4.92
N ASN A 164 -9.21 11.51 -3.93
CA ASN A 164 -8.69 11.45 -2.55
C ASN A 164 -7.36 10.68 -2.40
N THR A 165 -7.04 9.82 -3.35
CA THR A 165 -5.79 9.05 -3.41
C THR A 165 -4.59 9.91 -3.84
N GLY A 166 -4.83 11.05 -4.52
CA GLY A 166 -3.78 12.00 -4.92
C GLY A 166 -3.09 12.69 -3.75
N VAL A 167 -3.62 12.54 -2.53
CA VAL A 167 -2.93 13.01 -1.32
C VAL A 167 -1.60 12.30 -1.12
N LEU A 168 -1.43 11.08 -1.66
CA LEU A 168 -0.19 10.32 -1.57
C LEU A 168 0.91 10.99 -2.41
N ASP A 169 0.59 11.40 -3.64
CA ASP A 169 1.48 12.19 -4.50
C ASP A 169 1.82 13.52 -3.82
N TYR A 170 0.79 14.19 -3.30
CA TYR A 170 0.92 15.50 -2.65
C TYR A 170 1.96 15.51 -1.52
N VAL A 171 2.09 14.42 -0.75
CA VAL A 171 3.13 14.31 0.30
C VAL A 171 4.53 14.51 -0.28
N PHE A 172 4.82 13.83 -1.38
CA PHE A 172 6.13 13.89 -2.01
C PHE A 172 6.33 15.20 -2.77
N GLU A 173 5.27 15.73 -3.39
CA GLU A 173 5.30 17.08 -4.00
C GLU A 173 5.66 18.15 -2.96
N GLN A 174 5.09 18.09 -1.75
CA GLN A 174 5.43 19.01 -0.67
C GLN A 174 6.88 18.85 -0.20
N TYR A 175 7.41 17.63 -0.14
CA TYR A 175 8.84 17.43 0.12
C TYR A 175 9.71 18.07 -0.97
N LEU A 176 9.40 17.84 -2.24
CA LEU A 176 10.19 18.38 -3.36
C LEU A 176 10.12 19.92 -3.43
N GLU A 177 9.04 20.51 -2.95
CA GLU A 177 8.85 21.97 -2.92
C GLU A 177 9.48 22.62 -1.68
N LYS A 178 9.35 22.01 -0.50
CA LYS A 178 9.66 22.65 0.78
C LYS A 178 10.86 22.05 1.51
N GLY A 179 11.14 20.77 1.29
CA GLY A 179 12.22 20.02 1.93
C GLY A 179 13.49 19.98 1.08
N GLU A 180 13.41 19.41 -0.12
CA GLU A 180 14.55 19.18 -1.02
C GLU A 180 15.35 20.48 -1.31
N PRO A 181 14.73 21.64 -1.60
CA PRO A 181 15.48 22.88 -1.84
C PRO A 181 16.23 23.43 -0.62
N LYS A 182 15.86 23.00 0.59
CA LYS A 182 16.56 23.34 1.83
C LYS A 182 17.73 22.39 2.13
N GLY A 183 17.99 21.41 1.26
CA GLY A 183 19.02 20.38 1.44
C GLY A 183 18.65 19.31 2.47
N LEU A 184 17.37 19.23 2.88
CA LEU A 184 16.90 18.19 3.80
C LEU A 184 16.74 16.86 3.08
N THR A 185 17.10 15.76 3.75
CA THR A 185 16.65 14.44 3.28
C THR A 185 15.14 14.30 3.49
N PHE A 186 14.51 13.31 2.85
CA PHE A 186 13.09 13.04 3.07
C PHE A 186 12.79 12.70 4.53
N SER A 187 13.67 11.96 5.20
CA SER A 187 13.53 11.68 6.63
C SER A 187 13.66 12.94 7.48
N ASP A 188 14.65 13.79 7.22
CA ASP A 188 14.81 15.04 7.99
C ASP A 188 13.63 15.98 7.81
N TRP A 189 13.09 16.08 6.59
CA TRP A 189 11.89 16.87 6.33
C TRP A 189 10.68 16.31 7.08
N VAL A 190 10.48 14.99 7.05
CA VAL A 190 9.40 14.31 7.80
C VAL A 190 9.54 14.49 9.31
N GLU A 191 10.75 14.71 9.85
CA GLU A 191 10.99 14.98 11.28
C GLU A 191 11.02 16.49 11.61
N SER A 192 10.98 17.37 10.62
CA SER A 192 10.94 18.83 10.80
C SER A 192 9.53 19.36 11.10
N ASP A 193 9.43 20.58 11.66
CA ASP A 193 8.14 21.23 11.92
C ASP A 193 7.33 21.54 10.64
N ASP A 194 7.98 21.55 9.47
CA ASP A 194 7.31 21.78 8.18
C ASP A 194 6.43 20.58 7.74
N TYR A 195 6.59 19.42 8.39
CA TYR A 195 5.77 18.23 8.13
C TYR A 195 4.54 18.16 9.05
N ASP A 196 3.44 18.75 8.61
CA ASP A 196 2.15 18.66 9.30
C ASP A 196 1.14 17.82 8.48
N PRO A 197 0.96 16.52 8.81
CA PRO A 197 -0.02 15.68 8.13
C PRO A 197 -1.45 16.20 8.15
N VAL A 198 -1.85 16.90 9.22
CA VAL A 198 -3.22 17.42 9.39
C VAL A 198 -3.43 18.61 8.48
N GLU A 199 -2.53 19.60 8.53
CA GLU A 199 -2.63 20.78 7.67
C GLU A 199 -2.43 20.41 6.20
N MET A 200 -1.45 19.58 5.86
CA MET A 200 -1.25 19.10 4.48
C MET A 200 -2.51 18.46 3.90
N LYS A 201 -3.18 17.58 4.67
CA LYS A 201 -4.43 16.96 4.23
C LYS A 201 -5.55 17.98 4.03
N LYS A 202 -5.65 18.96 4.93
CA LYS A 202 -6.65 20.04 4.84
C LYS A 202 -6.41 20.90 3.60
N THR A 203 -5.16 21.32 3.37
CA THR A 203 -4.76 22.07 2.17
C THR A 203 -5.06 21.29 0.89
N PHE A 204 -4.71 20.01 0.83
CA PHE A 204 -5.01 19.14 -0.32
C PHE A 204 -6.52 19.09 -0.63
N ARG A 205 -7.36 18.90 0.40
CA ARG A 205 -8.82 18.87 0.23
C ARG A 205 -9.38 20.21 -0.24
N ALA A 206 -8.90 21.32 0.31
CA ALA A 206 -9.32 22.65 -0.09
C ALA A 206 -8.98 22.92 -1.57
N GLY A 207 -7.77 22.54 -2.01
CA GLY A 207 -7.37 22.66 -3.41
C GLY A 207 -8.23 21.84 -4.37
N MET A 208 -8.65 20.63 -3.96
CA MET A 208 -9.56 19.80 -4.75
C MET A 208 -10.96 20.42 -4.88
N LEU A 209 -11.51 20.99 -3.80
CA LEU A 209 -12.79 21.70 -3.83
C LEU A 209 -12.75 22.95 -4.72
N GLY A 210 -11.63 23.69 -4.67
CA GLY A 210 -11.40 24.84 -5.55
C GLY A 210 -11.45 24.46 -7.02
N LYS A 211 -10.74 23.40 -7.43
CA LYS A 211 -10.74 22.91 -8.82
C LYS A 211 -12.14 22.50 -9.29
N VAL A 212 -12.90 21.79 -8.45
CA VAL A 212 -14.29 21.39 -8.78
C VAL A 212 -15.19 22.61 -8.98
N LEU A 213 -15.03 23.66 -8.17
CA LEU A 213 -15.79 24.91 -8.33
C LEU A 213 -15.42 25.61 -9.65
N THR A 214 -14.13 25.75 -9.94
CA THR A 214 -13.64 26.35 -11.18
C THR A 214 -14.11 25.58 -12.41
N ASP A 215 -14.01 24.25 -12.42
CA ASP A 215 -14.45 23.41 -13.54
C ASP A 215 -15.97 23.50 -13.78
N LYS A 216 -16.77 23.67 -12.72
CA LYS A 216 -18.22 23.89 -12.85
C LYS A 216 -18.57 25.26 -13.41
N ILE A 217 -17.78 26.28 -13.10
CA ILE A 217 -17.96 27.64 -13.63
C ILE A 217 -17.56 27.67 -15.10
N LEU A 218 -16.38 27.13 -15.45
CA LEU A 218 -15.88 27.09 -16.83
C LEU A 218 -16.70 26.19 -17.77
N ARG A 219 -17.43 25.20 -17.26
CA ARG A 219 -18.38 24.38 -18.06
C ARG A 219 -19.76 25.03 -18.25
N ARG A 220 -20.01 26.16 -17.58
CA ARG A 220 -21.26 26.93 -17.70
C ARG A 220 -21.13 28.13 -18.65
N GLU A 221 -19.94 28.36 -19.18
CA GLU A 221 -19.65 29.20 -20.35
C GLU A 221 -19.47 28.32 -21.58
#